data_AF-A0A6J6MCY2-F1
#
_entry.id   AF-A0A6J6MCY2-F1
#
_cell.length_a   1.000
_cell.length_b   1.000
_cell.length_c   1.000
_cell.angle_alpha   90.00
_cell.angle_beta   90.00
_cell.angle_gamma   90.00
#
_symmetry.space_group_name_H-M   'P 1'
#
loop_
_entity.id
_entity.type
_entity.pdbx_description
1 polymer ?
#
loop_
_entity_poly.entity_id
_entity_poly.type
_entity_poly.pdbx_seq_one_letter_code
_entity_poly.pdbx_strand_id
1 'polypeptide(L)'
;MIMNKTPFGRYIYAIGGNLNAAVLSGINVRLVNFFLFVNIGALAALSGVLITARMNSAVPKAGDGFELDAISSVFIGGAAVQGGVGTVTGSMLGGMIQGVLANGMNLNSVGIDTQMTIKGLVLLLAVAFDVWSKRRK
;
A
#
# COMPACT_ATOMS: atom_id res chain seq x y z
N MET A 1 3.16 4.83 -14.33
CA MET A 1 3.83 4.70 -15.65
C MET A 1 5.31 4.28 -15.56
N ILE A 2 6.07 4.74 -14.56
CA ILE A 2 7.50 4.37 -14.39
C ILE A 2 7.68 2.86 -14.16
N MET A 3 6.88 2.25 -13.28
CA MET A 3 7.00 0.83 -12.92
C MET A 3 6.81 -0.15 -14.10
N ASN A 4 6.13 0.27 -15.17
CA ASN A 4 5.85 -0.59 -16.34
C ASN A 4 6.76 -0.29 -17.54
N LYS A 5 7.53 0.80 -17.49
CA LYS A 5 8.38 1.28 -18.59
C LYS A 5 9.88 1.25 -18.28
N THR A 6 10.27 1.10 -17.01
CA THR A 6 11.69 1.07 -16.62
C THR A 6 12.16 -0.33 -16.20
N PRO A 7 13.46 -0.67 -16.41
CA PRO A 7 14.02 -1.94 -15.97
C PRO A 7 13.91 -2.12 -14.45
N PHE A 8 14.03 -1.04 -13.68
CA PHE A 8 13.86 -1.05 -12.23
C PHE A 8 12.47 -1.57 -11.81
N GLY A 9 11.40 -1.10 -12.46
CA GLY A 9 10.05 -1.57 -12.17
C GLY A 9 9.83 -3.03 -12.53
N ARG A 10 10.40 -3.49 -13.66
CA ARG A 10 10.34 -4.91 -14.07
C ARG A 10 11.06 -5.81 -13.06
N TYR A 11 12.18 -5.38 -12.49
CA TYR A 11 12.88 -6.12 -11.43
C TYR A 11 12.02 -6.25 -10.17
N ILE A 12 11.31 -5.19 -9.77
CA ILE A 12 10.42 -5.23 -8.60
C ILE A 12 9.27 -6.23 -8.81
N TYR A 13 8.62 -6.23 -9.98
CA TYR A 13 7.57 -7.22 -10.28
C TYR A 13 8.12 -8.65 -10.34
N ALA A 14 9.31 -8.85 -10.92
CA ALA A 14 9.95 -10.16 -10.99
C ALA A 14 10.28 -10.72 -9.60
N ILE A 15 10.86 -9.89 -8.71
CA ILE A 15 11.14 -10.24 -7.31
C ILE A 15 9.84 -10.56 -6.57
N GLY A 16 8.79 -9.77 -6.77
CA GLY A 16 7.49 -9.98 -6.13
C GLY A 16 6.76 -11.23 -6.60
N GLY A 17 6.96 -11.69 -7.84
CA GLY A 17 6.33 -12.90 -8.37
C GLY A 17 7.07 -14.18 -7.99
N ASN A 18 8.40 -14.19 -8.12
CA ASN A 18 9.24 -15.31 -7.70
C ASN A 18 10.67 -14.86 -7.39
N LEU A 19 11.00 -14.77 -6.11
CA LEU A 19 12.31 -14.38 -5.62
C LEU A 19 13.44 -15.27 -6.17
N ASN A 20 13.25 -16.59 -6.17
CA ASN A 20 14.27 -17.54 -6.62
C ASN A 20 14.55 -17.37 -8.12
N ALA A 21 13.50 -17.23 -8.93
CA ALA A 21 13.64 -17.00 -10.36
C ALA A 21 14.33 -15.67 -10.68
N ALA A 22 14.05 -14.62 -9.89
CA ALA A 22 14.69 -13.31 -10.04
C ALA A 22 16.22 -13.39 -9.78
N VAL A 23 16.63 -14.12 -8.74
CA VAL A 23 18.05 -14.34 -8.43
C VAL A 23 18.75 -15.14 -9.53
N LEU A 24 18.13 -16.23 -10.01
CA LEU A 24 18.67 -17.03 -11.11
C LEU A 24 18.75 -16.26 -12.43
N SER A 25 17.91 -15.25 -12.62
CA SER A 25 17.90 -14.36 -13.79
C SER A 25 18.97 -13.25 -13.71
N GLY A 26 19.86 -13.28 -12.71
CA GLY A 26 20.94 -12.30 -12.56
C GLY A 26 20.50 -10.94 -11.97
N ILE A 27 19.30 -10.85 -11.41
CA ILE A 27 18.82 -9.62 -10.77
C ILE A 27 19.49 -9.50 -9.39
N ASN A 28 20.17 -8.37 -9.15
CA ASN A 28 20.72 -8.08 -7.83
C ASN A 28 19.60 -7.64 -6.87
N VAL A 29 18.92 -8.62 -6.28
CA VAL A 29 17.79 -8.42 -5.36
C VAL A 29 18.17 -7.51 -4.19
N ARG A 30 19.38 -7.63 -3.63
CA ARG A 30 19.81 -6.79 -2.50
C ARG A 30 19.83 -5.32 -2.88
N LEU A 31 20.39 -4.99 -4.04
CA LEU A 31 20.47 -3.61 -4.52
C LEU A 31 19.07 -3.05 -4.80
N VAL A 32 18.22 -3.84 -5.47
CA VAL A 32 16.84 -3.43 -5.78
C VAL A 32 16.04 -3.19 -4.50
N ASN A 33 16.10 -4.10 -3.53
CA ASN A 33 15.43 -3.94 -2.23
C ASN A 33 15.99 -2.75 -1.45
N PHE A 34 17.31 -2.51 -1.48
CA PHE A 34 17.90 -1.33 -0.84
C PHE A 34 17.31 -0.04 -1.41
N PHE A 35 17.29 0.13 -2.73
CA PHE A 35 16.66 1.29 -3.36
C PHE A 35 15.15 1.37 -3.09
N LEU A 36 14.46 0.23 -3.00
CA LEU A 36 13.04 0.18 -2.65
C LEU A 36 12.81 0.77 -1.24
N PHE A 37 13.55 0.31 -0.24
CA PHE A 37 13.43 0.80 1.14
C PHE A 37 13.82 2.28 1.27
N VAL A 38 14.85 2.74 0.54
CA VAL A 38 15.22 4.16 0.52
C VAL A 38 14.08 5.01 -0.05
N ASN A 39 13.43 4.58 -1.13
CA ASN A 39 12.27 5.29 -1.68
C ASN A 39 11.08 5.31 -0.72
N ILE A 40 10.79 4.19 -0.05
CA ILE A 40 9.73 4.13 0.98
C ILE A 40 10.04 5.09 2.12
N GLY A 41 11.29 5.09 2.63
CA GLY A 41 11.71 5.99 3.70
C GLY A 41 11.59 7.46 3.32
N ALA A 42 12.00 7.83 2.10
CA ALA A 42 11.86 9.20 1.60
C ALA A 42 10.40 9.64 1.49
N LEU A 43 9.52 8.77 0.99
CA LEU A 43 8.08 9.06 0.90
C LEU A 43 7.41 9.13 2.27
N ALA A 44 7.79 8.25 3.20
CA ALA A 44 7.28 8.26 4.57
C ALA A 44 7.72 9.53 5.32
N ALA A 45 8.98 9.97 5.15
CA ALA A 45 9.46 11.22 5.72
C ALA A 45 8.69 12.43 5.17
N LEU A 46 8.48 12.50 3.85
CA LEU A 46 7.68 13.54 3.21
C LEU A 46 6.24 13.55 3.75
N SER A 47 5.61 12.38 3.85
CA SER A 47 4.25 12.23 4.39
C SER A 47 4.17 12.70 5.85
N GLY A 48 5.15 12.32 6.69
CA GLY A 48 5.22 12.76 8.09
C GLY A 48 5.34 14.27 8.26
N VAL A 49 6.14 14.93 7.41
CA VAL A 49 6.25 16.40 7.38
C VAL A 49 4.89 17.03 7.02
N LEU A 50 4.19 16.50 6.01
CA LEU A 50 2.88 17.01 5.59
C LEU A 50 1.81 16.85 6.69
N ILE A 51 1.79 15.72 7.39
CA ILE A 51 0.83 15.47 8.47
C ILE A 51 1.10 16.37 9.67
N THR A 52 2.37 16.54 10.04
CA THR A 52 2.76 17.43 11.14
C THR A 52 2.40 18.88 10.82
N ALA A 53 2.65 19.32 9.58
CA ALA A 53 2.25 20.65 9.10
C ALA A 53 0.72 20.83 9.13
N ARG A 54 -0.05 19.79 8.75
CA ARG A 54 -1.52 19.82 8.81
C ARG A 54 -2.04 19.94 10.26
N MET A 55 -1.42 19.25 11.20
CA MET A 55 -1.87 19.20 12.59
C MET A 55 -1.33 20.35 13.46
N ASN A 56 -0.39 21.16 12.96
CA ASN A 56 0.36 22.17 13.74
C ASN A 56 0.97 21.63 15.04
N SER A 57 1.07 20.30 15.18
CA SER A 57 1.50 19.61 16.40
C SER A 57 1.96 18.20 16.06
N ALA A 58 3.06 17.78 16.68
CA ALA A 58 3.56 16.42 16.57
C ALA A 58 2.88 15.55 17.63
N VAL A 59 1.78 14.92 17.27
CA VAL A 59 1.07 13.98 18.14
C VAL A 59 1.61 12.56 17.91
N PRO A 60 2.10 11.85 18.93
CA PRO A 60 2.67 10.51 18.77
C PRO A 60 1.70 9.50 18.12
N LYS A 61 0.40 9.65 18.37
CA LYS A 61 -0.67 8.79 17.83
C LYS A 61 -1.09 9.14 16.40
N ALA A 62 -0.52 10.18 15.78
CA ALA A 62 -0.94 10.62 14.45
C ALA A 62 -0.68 9.58 13.36
N GLY A 63 0.24 8.62 13.58
CA GLY A 63 0.53 7.54 12.65
C GLY A 63 -0.29 6.26 12.86
N ASP A 64 -1.08 6.17 13.93
CA ASP A 64 -1.77 4.93 14.29
C ASP A 64 -2.73 4.49 13.18
N GLY A 65 -2.47 3.31 12.60
CA GLY A 65 -3.31 2.71 11.57
C GLY A 65 -3.01 3.16 10.14
N PHE A 66 -1.98 3.98 9.91
CA PHE A 66 -1.55 4.31 8.54
C PHE A 66 -0.97 3.10 7.80
N GLU A 67 -0.35 2.16 8.50
CA GLU A 67 0.10 0.91 7.90
C GLU A 67 -1.10 0.09 7.40
N LEU A 68 -2.16 0.03 8.21
CA LEU A 68 -3.39 -0.67 7.87
C LEU A 68 -4.08 0.00 6.67
N ASP A 69 -4.16 1.33 6.67
CA ASP A 69 -4.73 2.10 5.57
C ASP A 69 -3.91 1.94 4.28
N ALA A 70 -2.58 1.93 4.38
CA ALA A 70 -1.69 1.74 3.24
C ALA A 70 -1.86 0.35 2.62
N ILE A 71 -1.85 -0.72 3.44
CA ILE A 71 -2.03 -2.09 2.97
C ILE A 71 -3.44 -2.27 2.35
N SER A 72 -4.47 -1.75 3.02
CA SER A 72 -5.86 -1.82 2.53
C SER A 72 -6.02 -1.11 1.19
N SER A 73 -5.48 0.09 1.06
CA SER A 73 -5.51 0.89 -0.17
C SER A 73 -4.88 0.17 -1.35
N VAL A 74 -3.75 -0.50 -1.12
CA VAL A 74 -3.02 -1.23 -2.17
C VAL A 74 -3.80 -2.47 -2.63
N PHE A 75 -4.47 -3.19 -1.72
CA PHE A 75 -5.31 -4.35 -2.07
C PHE A 75 -6.64 -3.96 -2.71
N ILE A 76 -7.32 -2.92 -2.21
CA ILE A 76 -8.50 -2.34 -2.87
C ILE A 76 -8.14 -1.91 -4.30
N GLY A 77 -6.93 -1.36 -4.47
CA GLY A 77 -6.37 -0.98 -5.77
C GLY A 77 -6.00 -2.12 -6.71
N GLY A 78 -6.20 -3.39 -6.30
CA GLY A 78 -6.00 -4.58 -7.13
C GLY A 78 -4.57 -5.12 -7.14
N ALA A 79 -3.75 -4.79 -6.14
CA ALA A 79 -2.47 -5.48 -5.95
C ALA A 79 -2.69 -6.86 -5.31
N ALA A 80 -1.87 -7.83 -5.72
CA ALA A 80 -1.94 -9.19 -5.21
C ALA A 80 -1.29 -9.33 -3.82
N VAL A 81 -1.93 -10.07 -2.91
CA VAL A 81 -1.35 -10.42 -1.60
C VAL A 81 -0.05 -11.22 -1.74
N GLN A 82 0.02 -12.08 -2.74
CA GLN A 82 1.19 -12.93 -3.01
C GLN A 82 2.34 -12.19 -3.71
N GLY A 83 2.15 -10.92 -4.11
CA GLY A 83 3.16 -10.15 -4.84
C GLY A 83 3.17 -10.40 -6.36
N GLY A 84 3.97 -9.61 -7.07
CA GLY A 84 4.23 -9.75 -8.51
C GLY A 84 3.12 -9.25 -9.45
N VAL A 85 1.96 -8.85 -8.93
CA VAL A 85 0.83 -8.33 -9.71
C VAL A 85 0.23 -7.10 -9.01
N GLY A 86 -0.07 -6.07 -9.78
CA GLY A 86 -0.67 -4.83 -9.31
C GLY A 86 -0.26 -3.65 -10.18
N THR A 87 -0.85 -2.48 -9.97
CA THR A 87 -0.40 -1.24 -10.61
C THR A 87 -0.37 -0.09 -9.62
N VAL A 88 0.63 0.80 -9.74
CA VAL A 88 0.73 2.00 -8.90
C VAL A 88 -0.52 2.87 -9.02
N THR A 89 -1.09 2.98 -10.23
CA THR A 89 -2.33 3.72 -10.47
C THR A 89 -3.52 3.11 -9.75
N GLY A 90 -3.64 1.78 -9.73
CA GLY A 90 -4.67 1.09 -8.97
C GLY A 90 -4.54 1.37 -7.47
N SER A 91 -3.32 1.27 -6.92
CA SER A 91 -3.07 1.58 -5.50
C SER A 91 -3.35 3.04 -5.14
N MET A 92 -3.05 3.99 -6.05
CA MET A 92 -3.41 5.41 -5.86
C MET A 92 -4.93 5.59 -5.79
N LEU A 93 -5.69 4.95 -6.69
CA LEU A 93 -7.16 4.97 -6.65
C LEU A 93 -7.70 4.33 -5.37
N GLY A 94 -7.13 3.22 -4.92
CA GLY A 94 -7.48 2.60 -3.64
C GLY A 94 -7.21 3.53 -2.45
N GLY A 95 -6.12 4.29 -2.49
CA GLY A 95 -5.81 5.32 -1.49
C GLY A 95 -6.81 6.48 -1.49
N MET A 96 -7.29 6.88 -2.67
CA MET A 96 -8.37 7.88 -2.77
C MET A 96 -9.67 7.36 -2.14
N ILE A 97 -10.01 6.09 -2.37
CA ILE A 97 -11.18 5.45 -1.75
C ILE A 97 -11.04 5.45 -0.22
N GLN A 98 -9.87 5.06 0.29
CA GLN A 98 -9.59 5.07 1.73
C GLN A 98 -9.68 6.48 2.31
N GLY A 99 -9.19 7.49 1.58
CA GLY A 99 -9.30 8.90 1.96
C GLY A 99 -10.76 9.39 2.01
N VAL A 100 -11.58 9.04 1.02
CA VAL A 100 -13.01 9.39 1.03
C VAL A 100 -13.74 8.68 2.17
N LEU A 101 -13.44 7.40 2.41
CA LEU A 101 -14.01 6.62 3.51
C LEU A 101 -13.65 7.24 4.88
N ALA A 102 -12.38 7.61 5.08
CA ALA A 102 -11.93 8.28 6.29
C ALA A 102 -12.62 9.64 6.50
N ASN A 103 -12.74 10.46 5.45
CA ASN A 103 -13.45 11.73 5.54
C ASN A 103 -14.95 11.53 5.80
N GLY A 104 -15.58 10.56 5.15
CA GLY A 104 -16.99 10.22 5.35
C GLY A 104 -17.28 9.76 6.79
N MET A 105 -16.44 8.91 7.36
CA MET A 105 -16.58 8.48 8.75
C MET A 105 -16.40 9.64 9.74
N ASN A 106 -15.44 10.53 9.48
CA ASN A 106 -15.25 11.73 10.30
C ASN A 106 -16.45 12.68 10.24
N LEU A 107 -17.03 12.91 9.06
CA LEU A 107 -18.22 13.76 8.90
C LEU A 107 -19.46 13.18 9.60
N ASN A 108 -19.60 11.86 9.60
CA ASN A 108 -20.67 11.16 10.34
C ASN A 108 -20.37 11.02 11.85
N SER A 109 -19.28 11.62 12.35
CA SER A 109 -18.86 11.54 13.76
C SER A 109 -18.76 10.10 14.29
N VAL A 110 -18.33 9.17 13.42
CA VAL A 110 -18.11 7.78 13.81
C VAL A 110 -16.94 7.71 14.77
N GLY A 111 -17.16 7.11 15.94
CA GLY A 111 -16.12 6.92 16.96
C GLY A 111 -14.92 6.12 16.45
N ILE A 112 -13.73 6.37 17.02
CA ILE A 112 -12.46 5.78 16.60
C ILE A 112 -12.49 4.25 16.63
N ASP A 113 -13.12 3.67 17.65
CA ASP A 113 -13.26 2.21 17.81
C ASP A 113 -14.01 1.58 16.63
N THR A 114 -15.10 2.23 16.21
CA THR A 114 -15.89 1.80 15.06
C THR A 114 -15.13 2.04 13.76
N GLN A 115 -14.35 3.12 13.63
CA GLN A 115 -13.51 3.35 12.45
C GLN A 115 -12.46 2.25 12.29
N MET A 116 -11.77 1.83 13.37
CA MET A 116 -10.80 0.73 13.31
C MET A 116 -11.47 -0.59 12.91
N THR A 117 -12.66 -0.86 13.46
CA THR A 117 -13.45 -2.05 13.10
C THR A 117 -13.81 -2.07 11.61
N ILE A 118 -14.28 -0.93 11.07
CA ILE A 118 -14.63 -0.79 9.65
C ILE A 118 -13.38 -0.95 8.78
N LYS A 119 -12.27 -0.30 9.12
CA LYS A 119 -11.00 -0.42 8.37
C LYS A 119 -10.51 -1.86 8.31
N GLY A 120 -10.55 -2.59 9.43
CA GLY A 120 -10.20 -4.00 9.46
C GLY A 120 -11.13 -4.87 8.61
N LEU A 121 -12.44 -4.59 8.64
CA LEU A 121 -13.43 -5.31 7.83
C LEU A 121 -13.24 -5.04 6.33
N VAL A 122 -12.94 -3.80 5.94
CA VAL A 122 -12.59 -3.44 4.56
C VAL A 122 -11.36 -4.20 4.08
N LEU A 123 -10.30 -4.27 4.90
CA LEU A 123 -9.11 -5.07 4.57
C LEU A 123 -9.46 -6.54 4.36
N LEU A 124 -10.20 -7.14 5.30
CA LEU A 124 -10.59 -8.55 5.22
C LEU A 124 -11.40 -8.84 3.95
N LEU A 125 -12.34 -7.96 3.59
CA LEU A 125 -13.11 -8.07 2.36
C LEU A 125 -12.22 -7.95 1.12
N ALA A 126 -11.30 -6.98 1.10
CA ALA A 126 -10.38 -6.80 -0.02
C ALA A 126 -9.49 -8.03 -0.24
N VAL A 127 -8.94 -8.59 0.83
CA VAL A 127 -8.11 -9.80 0.78
C VAL A 127 -8.93 -11.03 0.41
N ALA A 128 -10.12 -11.20 0.99
CA ALA A 128 -11.01 -12.32 0.66
C ALA A 128 -11.41 -12.30 -0.82
N PHE A 129 -11.67 -11.11 -1.36
CA PHE A 129 -11.97 -10.93 -2.77
C PHE A 129 -10.76 -11.22 -3.67
N ASP A 130 -9.55 -10.76 -3.31
CA ASP A 130 -8.31 -11.07 -4.06
C ASP A 130 -8.07 -12.59 -4.14
N VAL A 131 -8.22 -13.30 -3.00
CA VAL A 131 -8.02 -14.75 -2.92
C VAL A 131 -9.09 -15.50 -3.71
N TRP A 132 -10.35 -15.10 -3.62
CA TRP A 132 -11.45 -15.74 -4.36
C TRP A 132 -11.33 -15.54 -5.87
N SER A 133 -10.99 -14.32 -6.30
CA SER A 133 -10.76 -13.98 -7.71
C SER A 133 -9.64 -14.83 -8.32
N LYS A 134 -8.54 -15.06 -7.58
CA LYS A 134 -7.43 -15.89 -8.03
C LYS A 134 -7.73 -17.38 -8.10
N ARG A 135 -8.59 -17.92 -7.22
CA ARG A 135 -9.01 -19.34 -7.26
C ARG A 135 -9.88 -19.69 -8.46
N ARG A 136 -10.45 -18.70 -9.14
CA ARG A 136 -11.34 -18.86 -10.31
C ARG A 136 -10.60 -18.79 -11.65
N LYS A 137 -9.27 -18.63 -11.63
CA LYS A 137 -8.36 -18.81 -12.77
C LYS A 137 -7.48 -20.04 -12.53
#